data_AF-A0A1U9UWD5-F1
#
_entry.id   AF-A0A1U9UWD5-F1
#
_cell.length_a   1.000
_cell.length_b   1.000
_cell.length_c   1.000
_cell.angle_alpha   90.00
_cell.angle_beta   90.00
_cell.angle_gamma   90.00
#
_symmetry.space_group_name_H-M   'P 1'
#
loop_
_entity.id
_entity.type
_entity.pdbx_description
1 polymer ?
#
loop_
_entity_poly.entity_id
_entity_poly.type
_entity_poly.pdbx_seq_one_letter_code
_entity_poly.pdbx_strand_id
1 'polypeptide(L)'
;MTKRQAQRSPATVRYTRCALAATGALLAVLMLGAVALPALAQDNGSAAGMRAFAIAPGLLTVTLNRFASAAGINLSYDAAQLDGLRSEGLHGSYAVPEGFRVLLAGTGLEAVPVDGGGYAVRRAAVQSERAPATLPEVRVIGKHDSEPPLLAGGQVTQGVRLGLLGNTDNMDAPVNAVGYSAGFIENQQARTVGDVLANDASVRYVSQPGGILDAFSIRGFPVGNGNFGEIAFDGIYGVASNYRVATSYIERVELIKGPTAVLTGMAPSGSVGGGIKGDIAPGSASNAGEVFAPYKSRQYEVGARFGQGGMRATVSAFQISKPAGELAGPVFAVNGEQRSRGLEFGLYGEPAGNVRLLASAALLDATITRDADAGTVARSVIGAPSLQVNLGAEWDAAWLPGLTLSGTLAYTGRQYVDQANTQSLPAWTRVDLGARYRITMAGKDTTLRLYLRNVFDRRYWAAVDSYGGLAIGEPRTLMMSATVGF
;
A
#
# COMPACT_ATOMS: atom_id res chain seq x y z
N MET A 1 45.71 -63.43 16.55
CA MET A 1 47.01 -63.00 15.98
C MET A 1 46.88 -61.52 15.61
N THR A 2 47.26 -60.58 16.51
CA THR A 2 48.51 -59.77 16.47
C THR A 2 48.69 -59.01 15.15
N LYS A 3 48.76 -57.67 15.06
CA LYS A 3 49.55 -56.69 15.85
C LYS A 3 49.07 -55.25 15.59
N ARG A 4 49.09 -54.43 16.67
CA ARG A 4 49.57 -53.03 16.86
C ARG A 4 49.40 -51.99 15.73
N GLN A 5 49.19 -50.67 15.92
CA GLN A 5 49.09 -49.69 17.02
C GLN A 5 49.55 -48.37 16.37
N ALA A 6 48.74 -47.30 16.36
CA ALA A 6 49.26 -45.92 16.30
C ALA A 6 48.16 -44.93 16.72
N GLN A 7 48.48 -44.17 17.76
CA GLN A 7 47.69 -43.13 18.40
C GLN A 7 47.71 -41.83 17.59
N ARG A 8 46.64 -41.03 17.68
CA ARG A 8 46.66 -39.66 18.24
C ARG A 8 45.23 -39.10 18.34
N SER A 9 44.93 -38.54 19.51
CA SER A 9 43.61 -38.09 19.99
C SER A 9 43.33 -36.60 19.63
N PRO A 10 42.29 -35.92 20.15
CA PRO A 10 41.39 -35.09 19.35
C PRO A 10 41.61 -33.57 19.56
N ALA A 11 41.16 -32.75 18.61
CA ALA A 11 41.13 -31.30 18.79
C ALA A 11 39.77 -30.84 19.33
N THR A 12 39.70 -30.69 20.66
CA THR A 12 38.76 -29.83 21.38
C THR A 12 39.11 -28.35 21.17
N VAL A 13 38.14 -27.50 20.84
CA VAL A 13 38.26 -26.04 21.01
C VAL A 13 37.22 -25.59 22.03
N ARG A 14 37.71 -25.19 23.21
CA ARG A 14 36.94 -24.53 24.28
C ARG A 14 37.09 -23.01 24.17
N TYR A 15 36.01 -22.33 24.51
CA TYR A 15 35.93 -20.92 24.89
C TYR A 15 36.94 -20.57 25.99
N THR A 16 37.62 -19.42 25.85
CA THR A 16 38.11 -18.67 27.01
C THR A 16 38.08 -17.16 26.74
N ARG A 17 37.49 -16.44 27.69
CA ARG A 17 37.55 -14.98 27.89
C ARG A 17 38.87 -14.60 28.59
N CYS A 18 39.40 -13.41 28.29
CA CYS A 18 40.15 -12.48 29.18
C CYS A 18 40.46 -11.23 28.32
N ALA A 19 39.86 -10.05 28.48
CA ALA A 19 39.85 -9.10 29.60
C ALA A 19 41.14 -8.27 29.72
N LEU A 20 41.08 -6.98 29.36
CA LEU A 20 41.42 -5.75 30.14
C LEU A 20 41.40 -4.55 29.16
N ALA A 21 40.49 -3.58 29.32
CA ALA A 21 40.62 -2.33 30.12
C ALA A 21 41.60 -1.34 29.48
N ALA A 22 41.40 -0.02 29.37
CA ALA A 22 40.38 0.97 29.74
C ALA A 22 40.63 2.14 28.73
N THR A 23 39.83 3.20 28.49
CA THR A 23 39.33 4.28 29.35
C THR A 23 38.89 5.38 28.37
N GLY A 24 37.95 6.26 28.75
CA GLY A 24 38.00 7.67 28.35
C GLY A 24 36.99 8.11 27.28
N ALA A 25 36.20 9.11 27.65
CA ALA A 25 35.06 9.64 26.94
C ALA A 25 35.37 10.93 26.15
N LEU A 26 34.32 11.40 25.45
CA LEU A 26 33.98 12.79 25.10
C LEU A 26 34.57 13.46 23.82
N LEU A 27 33.61 13.89 22.99
CA LEU A 27 33.46 15.17 22.29
C LEU A 27 34.58 15.76 21.39
N ALA A 28 34.19 15.97 20.13
CA ALA A 28 34.20 17.26 19.41
C ALA A 28 35.51 17.83 18.78
N VAL A 29 35.46 17.90 17.45
CA VAL A 29 35.52 19.15 16.62
C VAL A 29 36.88 19.63 16.03
N LEU A 30 36.77 20.13 14.76
CA LEU A 30 37.70 20.93 13.90
C LEU A 30 38.87 20.14 13.25
N MET A 31 39.30 20.32 11.99
CA MET A 31 39.07 21.33 10.94
C MET A 31 39.73 20.87 9.61
N LEU A 32 39.34 21.56 8.52
CA LEU A 32 39.97 21.78 7.19
C LEU A 32 38.96 21.43 6.08
N GLY A 33 38.53 22.32 5.17
CA GLY A 33 38.88 23.72 4.92
C GLY A 33 38.15 24.23 3.66
N ALA A 34 38.31 25.52 3.39
CA ALA A 34 37.87 26.33 2.24
C ALA A 34 36.55 27.13 2.38
N VAL A 35 36.70 28.30 3.01
CA VAL A 35 35.82 29.48 2.90
C VAL A 35 36.11 30.17 1.57
N ALA A 36 35.07 30.43 0.77
CA ALA A 36 35.12 31.36 -0.35
C ALA A 36 34.84 32.78 0.16
N LEU A 37 35.81 33.68 -0.02
CA LEU A 37 35.68 35.11 0.22
C LEU A 37 34.86 35.76 -0.93
N PRO A 38 34.09 36.82 -0.65
CA PRO A 38 33.38 37.55 -1.70
C PRO A 38 34.39 38.35 -2.53
N ALA A 39 34.35 38.18 -3.86
CA ALA A 39 35.12 38.99 -4.78
C ALA A 39 34.49 40.39 -4.87
N LEU A 40 35.20 41.38 -4.34
CA LEU A 40 34.93 42.80 -4.57
C LEU A 40 35.30 43.12 -6.03
N ALA A 41 34.29 43.51 -6.80
CA ALA A 41 34.50 44.18 -8.08
C ALA A 41 35.11 45.56 -7.80
N GLN A 42 36.27 45.84 -8.40
CA GLN A 42 36.88 47.16 -8.40
C GLN A 42 36.12 48.08 -9.36
N ASP A 43 35.41 49.06 -8.80
CA ASP A 43 34.86 50.18 -9.54
C ASP A 43 35.95 51.25 -9.70
N ASN A 44 36.65 51.21 -10.84
CA ASN A 44 37.61 52.24 -11.23
C ASN A 44 36.88 53.36 -11.99
N GLY A 45 36.18 54.21 -11.22
CA GLY A 45 35.57 55.44 -11.71
C GLY A 45 35.88 56.60 -10.78
N SER A 46 37.10 57.16 -10.90
CA SER A 46 37.52 58.50 -10.48
C SER A 46 36.90 59.11 -9.21
N ALA A 47 37.70 59.24 -8.16
CA ALA A 47 37.43 60.05 -6.97
C ALA A 47 36.79 61.41 -7.33
N ALA A 48 35.47 61.51 -7.18
CA ALA A 48 34.75 62.77 -7.33
C ALA A 48 34.99 63.60 -6.06
N GLY A 49 36.13 64.30 -6.02
CA GLY A 49 36.44 65.22 -4.94
C GLY A 49 35.28 66.19 -4.73
N MET A 50 34.77 66.27 -3.50
CA MET A 50 33.72 67.22 -3.15
C MET A 50 34.23 68.64 -3.44
N ARG A 51 33.45 69.41 -4.19
CA ARG A 51 33.76 70.82 -4.49
C ARG A 51 32.64 71.69 -3.92
N ALA A 52 33.02 72.85 -3.37
CA ALA A 52 32.07 73.82 -2.89
C ALA A 52 31.41 74.54 -4.07
N PHE A 53 30.08 74.48 -4.14
CA PHE A 53 29.27 75.16 -5.14
C PHE A 53 28.32 76.15 -4.48
N ALA A 54 28.11 77.28 -5.14
CA ALA A 54 27.13 78.31 -4.76
C ALA A 54 26.40 78.80 -6.02
N ILE A 55 25.42 78.02 -6.46
CA ILE A 55 24.61 78.27 -7.64
C ILE A 55 23.25 78.79 -7.19
N ALA A 56 22.94 80.06 -7.51
CA ALA A 56 21.68 80.68 -7.16
C ALA A 56 20.47 80.00 -7.85
N PRO A 57 19.28 79.96 -7.22
CA PRO A 57 18.05 79.44 -7.82
C PRO A 57 17.64 80.20 -9.08
N GLY A 58 17.00 79.52 -10.03
CA GLY A 58 16.59 80.13 -11.30
C GLY A 58 16.11 79.14 -12.34
N LEU A 59 16.07 79.58 -13.61
CA LEU A 59 15.77 78.72 -14.75
C LEU A 59 16.80 77.60 -14.85
N LEU A 60 16.33 76.37 -15.05
CA LEU A 60 17.14 75.15 -14.98
C LEU A 60 18.33 75.20 -15.97
N THR A 61 18.09 75.71 -17.18
CA THR A 61 19.11 75.94 -18.22
C THR A 61 20.25 76.85 -17.72
N VAL A 62 19.92 77.91 -16.99
CA VAL A 62 20.91 78.87 -16.47
C VAL A 62 21.68 78.26 -15.30
N THR A 63 20.99 77.57 -14.39
CA THR A 63 21.62 76.95 -13.22
C THR A 63 22.53 75.79 -13.60
N LEU A 64 22.13 74.95 -14.57
CA LEU A 64 22.95 73.84 -15.04
C LEU A 64 24.21 74.31 -15.78
N ASN A 65 24.11 75.36 -16.60
CA ASN A 65 25.27 75.93 -17.28
C ASN A 65 26.27 76.59 -16.30
N ARG A 66 25.76 77.28 -15.26
CA ARG A 66 26.62 77.83 -14.20
C ARG A 66 27.30 76.71 -13.40
N PHE A 67 26.57 75.65 -13.07
CA PHE A 67 27.12 74.50 -12.38
C PHE A 67 28.18 73.78 -13.22
N ALA A 68 27.91 73.51 -14.50
CA ALA A 68 28.86 72.88 -15.41
C ALA A 68 30.14 73.72 -15.58
N SER A 69 29.99 75.04 -15.70
CA SER A 69 31.13 75.97 -15.75
C SER A 69 31.95 75.96 -14.44
N ALA A 70 31.30 75.99 -13.28
CA ALA A 70 31.97 75.93 -11.98
C ALA A 70 32.65 74.58 -11.72
N ALA A 71 32.08 73.49 -12.25
CA ALA A 71 32.63 72.14 -12.15
C ALA A 71 33.71 71.85 -13.22
N GLY A 72 33.85 72.70 -14.24
CA GLY A 72 34.82 72.55 -15.32
C GLY A 72 34.51 71.36 -16.25
N ILE A 73 33.22 71.07 -16.46
CA ILE A 73 32.76 69.94 -17.28
C ILE A 73 31.93 70.43 -18.47
N ASN A 74 31.98 69.69 -19.56
CA ASN A 74 31.13 69.94 -20.70
C ASN A 74 29.73 69.35 -20.45
N LEU A 75 28.70 70.15 -20.68
CA LEU A 75 27.30 69.74 -20.52
C LEU A 75 26.60 69.80 -21.88
N SER A 76 25.94 68.71 -22.26
CA SER A 76 25.10 68.63 -23.45
C SER A 76 23.66 68.34 -23.06
N TYR A 77 22.70 69.01 -23.69
CA TYR A 77 21.28 68.79 -23.47
C TYR A 77 20.48 69.32 -24.67
N ASP A 78 19.24 68.87 -24.80
CA ASP A 78 18.26 69.47 -25.70
C ASP A 78 17.54 70.60 -24.97
N ALA A 79 17.62 71.83 -25.51
CA ALA A 79 17.04 73.02 -24.89
C ALA A 79 15.51 72.92 -24.74
N ALA A 80 14.82 72.19 -25.62
CA ALA A 80 13.37 71.99 -25.53
C ALA A 80 12.98 71.16 -24.29
N GLN A 81 13.89 70.32 -23.76
CA GLN A 81 13.63 69.48 -22.59
C GLN A 81 13.75 70.26 -21.27
N LEU A 82 14.40 71.42 -21.28
CA LEU A 82 14.64 72.25 -20.10
C LEU A 82 13.76 73.50 -20.05
N ASP A 83 12.93 73.73 -21.08
CA ASP A 83 12.13 74.94 -21.20
C ASP A 83 11.09 75.06 -20.06
N GLY A 84 11.00 76.24 -19.48
CA GLY A 84 10.13 76.53 -18.33
C GLY A 84 10.49 75.87 -16.99
N LEU A 85 11.46 74.94 -16.94
CA LEU A 85 11.86 74.26 -15.70
C LEU A 85 12.74 75.15 -14.81
N ARG A 86 12.64 74.97 -13.50
CA ARG A 86 13.38 75.73 -12.49
C ARG A 86 14.11 74.82 -11.52
N SER A 87 15.24 75.31 -11.02
CA SER A 87 16.02 74.67 -9.96
C SER A 87 16.10 75.56 -8.73
N GLU A 88 16.09 74.95 -7.54
CA GLU A 88 16.29 75.66 -6.27
C GLU A 88 17.74 76.09 -6.05
N GLY A 89 18.64 75.78 -6.99
CA GLY A 89 20.06 76.10 -6.89
C GLY A 89 20.82 75.04 -6.10
N LEU A 90 22.10 75.30 -5.84
CA LEU A 90 22.98 74.36 -5.16
C LEU A 90 23.96 75.13 -4.27
N HIS A 91 23.89 74.92 -2.96
CA HIS A 91 24.79 75.51 -1.97
C HIS A 91 25.38 74.42 -1.08
N GLY A 92 26.71 74.34 -1.01
CA GLY A 92 27.43 73.35 -0.21
C GLY A 92 28.50 72.59 -1.00
N SER A 93 29.09 71.58 -0.37
CA SER A 93 30.13 70.74 -0.98
C SER A 93 29.51 69.47 -1.57
N TYR A 94 29.58 69.32 -2.89
CA TYR A 94 28.99 68.17 -3.60
C TYR A 94 30.02 67.52 -4.53
N ALA A 95 29.86 66.22 -4.75
CA ALA A 95 30.42 65.56 -5.92
C ALA A 95 29.64 65.97 -7.18
N VAL A 96 30.29 66.02 -8.33
CA VAL A 96 29.65 66.47 -9.60
C VAL A 96 28.38 65.68 -9.96
N PRO A 97 28.35 64.32 -9.90
CA PRO A 97 27.13 63.57 -10.16
C PRO A 97 25.99 63.92 -9.17
N GLU A 98 26.34 64.15 -7.91
CA GLU A 98 25.37 64.45 -6.87
C GLU A 98 24.82 65.87 -7.00
N GLY A 99 25.66 66.84 -7.39
CA GLY A 99 25.21 68.20 -7.69
C GLY A 99 24.19 68.22 -8.83
N PHE A 100 24.38 67.43 -9.90
CA PHE A 100 23.37 67.28 -10.94
C PHE A 100 22.07 66.65 -10.43
N ARG A 101 22.17 65.62 -9.57
CA ARG A 101 20.99 64.97 -8.98
C ARG A 101 20.14 65.95 -8.17
N VAL A 102 20.77 66.86 -7.42
CA VAL A 102 20.07 67.90 -6.67
C VAL A 102 19.46 68.94 -7.60
N LEU A 103 20.22 69.45 -8.58
CA LEU A 103 19.74 70.48 -9.50
C LEU A 103 18.59 70.00 -10.40
N LEU A 104 18.56 68.70 -10.73
CA LEU A 104 17.55 68.05 -11.57
C LEU A 104 16.41 67.40 -10.77
N ALA A 105 16.43 67.47 -9.43
CA ALA A 105 15.44 66.85 -8.58
C ALA A 105 14.02 67.34 -8.93
N GLY A 106 13.06 66.41 -9.06
CA GLY A 106 11.66 66.73 -9.37
C GLY A 106 11.38 67.07 -10.84
N THR A 107 12.39 67.12 -11.71
CA THR A 107 12.21 67.46 -13.14
C THR A 107 11.94 66.25 -14.03
N GLY A 108 12.17 65.03 -13.52
CA GLY A 108 12.11 63.79 -14.30
C GLY A 108 13.29 63.60 -15.26
N LEU A 109 14.35 64.41 -15.11
CA LEU A 109 15.58 64.34 -15.90
C LEU A 109 16.74 63.78 -15.06
N GLU A 110 17.67 63.12 -15.73
CA GLU A 110 18.94 62.63 -15.16
C GLU A 110 20.12 63.17 -15.97
N ALA A 111 21.26 63.41 -15.30
CA ALA A 111 22.53 63.69 -15.96
C ALA A 111 23.34 62.40 -16.03
N VAL A 112 23.75 62.02 -17.23
CA VAL A 112 24.50 60.78 -17.48
C VAL A 112 25.89 61.14 -18.00
N PRO A 113 26.96 60.56 -17.46
CA PRO A 113 28.30 60.81 -17.96
C PRO A 113 28.43 60.34 -19.41
N VAL A 114 29.17 61.10 -20.21
CA VAL A 114 29.48 60.79 -21.62
C VAL A 114 30.99 60.62 -21.75
N ASP A 115 31.40 59.72 -22.65
CA ASP A 115 32.81 59.48 -22.96
C ASP A 115 33.52 60.80 -23.31
N GLY A 116 34.64 61.08 -22.63
CA GLY A 116 35.36 62.35 -22.75
C GLY A 116 35.21 63.32 -21.56
N GLY A 117 34.57 62.91 -20.47
CA GLY A 117 34.55 63.66 -19.21
C GLY A 117 33.46 64.74 -19.09
N GLY A 118 32.43 64.67 -19.95
CA GLY A 118 31.24 65.54 -19.90
C GLY A 118 29.99 64.81 -19.41
N TYR A 119 28.88 65.53 -19.31
CA TYR A 119 27.56 65.00 -18.94
C TYR A 119 26.52 65.35 -20.01
N ALA A 120 25.57 64.46 -20.25
CA ALA A 120 24.37 64.71 -21.05
C ALA A 120 23.12 64.63 -20.17
N VAL A 121 22.21 65.61 -20.31
CA VAL A 121 20.91 65.58 -19.62
C VAL A 121 19.87 64.91 -20.51
N ARG A 122 19.14 63.93 -19.97
CA ARG A 122 18.05 63.23 -20.66
C ARG A 122 16.93 62.90 -19.68
N ARG A 123 15.75 62.49 -20.18
CA ARG A 123 14.70 61.95 -19.29
C ARG A 123 15.17 60.67 -18.61
N ALA A 124 14.95 60.61 -17.30
CA ALA A 124 15.20 59.42 -16.52
C ALA A 124 14.28 58.29 -17.04
N ALA A 125 14.87 57.14 -17.34
CA ALA A 125 14.10 55.97 -17.70
C ALA A 125 13.22 55.59 -16.50
N VAL A 126 11.91 55.48 -16.70
CA VAL A 126 10.99 55.03 -15.65
C VAL A 126 11.38 53.58 -15.31
N GLN A 127 12.14 53.40 -14.24
CA GLN A 127 12.34 52.10 -13.62
C GLN A 127 10.98 51.68 -13.08
N SER A 128 10.20 51.00 -13.91
CA SER A 128 9.08 50.20 -13.42
C SER A 128 9.71 49.11 -12.57
N GLU A 129 9.50 49.18 -11.26
CA GLU A 129 9.76 48.07 -10.35
C GLU A 129 8.92 46.89 -10.82
N ARG A 130 9.51 46.05 -11.69
CA ARG A 130 9.01 44.70 -11.92
C ARG A 130 9.28 43.94 -10.64
N ALA A 131 8.25 43.84 -9.79
CA ALA A 131 8.19 42.79 -8.78
C ALA A 131 8.55 41.46 -9.46
N PRO A 132 9.40 40.61 -8.84
CA PRO A 132 9.81 39.36 -9.44
C PRO A 132 8.56 38.56 -9.80
N ALA A 133 8.41 38.19 -11.08
CA ALA A 133 7.33 37.34 -11.53
C ALA A 133 7.52 35.96 -10.88
N THR A 134 6.80 35.71 -9.80
CA THR A 134 6.69 34.39 -9.20
C THR A 134 5.93 33.51 -10.18
N LEU A 135 6.58 32.46 -10.67
CA LEU A 135 5.90 31.43 -11.47
C LEU A 135 4.75 30.85 -10.64
N PRO A 136 3.60 30.52 -11.25
CA PRO A 136 2.54 29.83 -10.54
C PRO A 136 3.09 28.54 -9.92
N GLU A 137 2.66 28.26 -8.69
CA GLU A 137 3.07 27.07 -7.96
C GLU A 137 2.74 25.81 -8.79
N VAL A 138 3.78 25.07 -9.18
CA VAL A 138 3.62 23.74 -9.78
C VAL A 138 3.54 22.74 -8.64
N ARG A 139 2.32 22.35 -8.26
CA ARG A 139 2.12 21.25 -7.32
C ARG A 139 2.43 19.92 -8.02
N VAL A 140 3.63 19.40 -7.80
CA VAL A 140 4.01 18.05 -8.19
C VAL A 140 3.43 17.07 -7.18
N ILE A 141 2.34 16.40 -7.53
CA ILE A 141 1.82 15.27 -6.76
C ILE A 141 2.54 14.02 -7.24
N GLY A 142 3.41 13.46 -6.41
CA GLY A 142 3.96 12.14 -6.65
C GLY A 142 2.83 11.11 -6.67
N LYS A 143 2.61 10.47 -7.82
CA LYS A 143 1.70 9.32 -7.91
C LYS A 143 2.45 8.10 -7.37
N HIS A 144 2.39 7.91 -6.06
CA HIS A 144 2.79 6.62 -5.47
C HIS A 144 1.83 5.55 -5.99
N ASP A 145 2.22 4.27 -6.00
CA ASP A 145 1.27 3.16 -6.11
C ASP A 145 0.38 3.21 -4.86
N SER A 146 -0.61 4.09 -4.91
CA SER A 146 -1.55 4.33 -3.83
C SER A 146 -2.36 3.08 -3.62
N GLU A 147 -2.63 2.77 -2.36
CA GLU A 147 -3.54 1.71 -1.96
C GLU A 147 -4.82 1.73 -2.84
N PRO A 148 -5.30 0.56 -3.31
CA PRO A 148 -6.56 0.50 -4.04
C PRO A 148 -7.67 1.20 -3.24
N PRO A 149 -8.41 2.15 -3.84
CA PRO A 149 -9.46 2.89 -3.13
C PRO A 149 -10.53 1.95 -2.56
N LEU A 150 -11.20 2.38 -1.50
CA LEU A 150 -12.33 1.65 -0.94
C LEU A 150 -13.55 1.73 -1.86
N LEU A 151 -14.30 0.62 -1.96
CA LEU A 151 -15.63 0.63 -2.55
C LEU A 151 -16.60 1.40 -1.62
N ALA A 152 -17.73 1.85 -2.14
CA ALA A 152 -18.80 2.40 -1.32
C ALA A 152 -19.14 1.45 -0.16
N GLY A 153 -19.40 2.01 1.03
CA GLY A 153 -19.52 1.25 2.28
C GLY A 153 -18.20 0.91 2.99
N GLY A 154 -17.05 1.02 2.34
CA GLY A 154 -15.73 0.91 2.97
C GLY A 154 -15.30 -0.48 3.43
N GLN A 155 -16.11 -1.52 3.21
CA GLN A 155 -15.81 -2.90 3.66
C GLN A 155 -14.82 -3.62 2.73
N VAL A 156 -14.87 -3.32 1.44
CA VAL A 156 -14.00 -3.92 0.42
C VAL A 156 -13.33 -2.84 -0.42
N THR A 157 -12.26 -3.19 -1.11
CA THR A 157 -11.57 -2.31 -2.07
C THR A 157 -12.17 -2.39 -3.47
N GLN A 158 -11.94 -1.34 -4.27
CA GLN A 158 -12.30 -1.28 -5.69
C GLN A 158 -11.32 -2.09 -6.56
N GLY A 159 -10.13 -2.38 -6.05
CA GLY A 159 -9.10 -3.15 -6.74
C GLY A 159 -8.24 -3.98 -5.79
N VAL A 160 -7.33 -4.76 -6.33
CA VAL A 160 -6.36 -5.59 -5.60
C VAL A 160 -4.96 -5.48 -6.22
N ARG A 161 -3.94 -5.94 -5.50
CA ARG A 161 -2.58 -6.02 -5.99
C ARG A 161 -2.34 -7.35 -6.70
N LEU A 162 -2.28 -7.31 -8.03
CA LEU A 162 -2.14 -8.47 -8.91
C LEU A 162 -0.71 -8.68 -9.43
N GLY A 163 0.26 -8.60 -8.51
CA GLY A 163 1.67 -8.87 -8.77
C GLY A 163 2.21 -8.11 -9.99
N LEU A 164 2.51 -8.79 -11.11
CA LEU A 164 3.00 -8.19 -12.35
C LEU A 164 2.10 -7.06 -12.90
N LEU A 165 0.80 -7.12 -12.62
CA LEU A 165 -0.17 -6.11 -13.07
C LEU A 165 -0.29 -4.91 -12.11
N GLY A 166 0.43 -4.93 -10.98
CA GLY A 166 0.33 -3.89 -9.96
C GLY A 166 -1.07 -3.79 -9.34
N ASN A 167 -1.46 -2.59 -8.93
CA ASN A 167 -2.80 -2.31 -8.43
C ASN A 167 -3.79 -2.30 -9.60
N THR A 168 -4.66 -3.30 -9.65
CA THR A 168 -5.64 -3.51 -10.73
C THR A 168 -7.05 -3.34 -10.19
N ASP A 169 -7.91 -2.59 -10.89
CA ASP A 169 -9.33 -2.50 -10.55
C ASP A 169 -9.98 -3.89 -10.66
N ASN A 170 -10.89 -4.22 -9.74
CA ASN A 170 -11.56 -5.51 -9.71
C ASN A 170 -12.38 -5.76 -10.98
N MET A 171 -12.83 -4.71 -11.68
CA MET A 171 -13.55 -4.81 -12.95
C MET A 171 -12.63 -5.25 -14.09
N ASP A 172 -11.36 -4.83 -14.07
CA ASP A 172 -10.36 -5.08 -15.12
C ASP A 172 -9.49 -6.31 -14.84
N ALA A 173 -9.51 -6.81 -13.60
CA ALA A 173 -8.72 -7.97 -13.18
C ALA A 173 -9.04 -9.21 -14.05
N PRO A 174 -8.02 -9.92 -14.57
CA PRO A 174 -8.22 -11.12 -15.39
C PRO A 174 -8.65 -12.36 -14.58
N VAL A 175 -8.75 -12.22 -13.26
CA VAL A 175 -9.12 -13.29 -12.31
C VAL A 175 -10.12 -12.77 -11.29
N ASN A 176 -10.91 -13.66 -10.69
CA ASN A 176 -11.82 -13.27 -9.61
C ASN A 176 -11.02 -12.93 -8.35
N ALA A 177 -11.15 -11.70 -7.86
CA ALA A 177 -10.45 -11.24 -6.68
C ALA A 177 -11.28 -10.23 -5.88
N VAL A 178 -11.03 -10.17 -4.58
CA VAL A 178 -11.66 -9.23 -3.64
C VAL A 178 -10.64 -8.82 -2.57
N GLY A 179 -10.63 -7.55 -2.20
CA GLY A 179 -9.83 -7.04 -1.08
C GLY A 179 -10.71 -6.58 0.07
N TYR A 180 -10.40 -7.00 1.30
CA TYR A 180 -11.09 -6.65 2.54
C TYR A 180 -10.31 -5.60 3.32
N SER A 181 -10.94 -4.47 3.63
CA SER A 181 -10.26 -3.31 4.23
C SER A 181 -9.90 -3.50 5.71
N ALA A 182 -8.94 -2.71 6.22
CA ALA A 182 -8.65 -2.61 7.66
C ALA A 182 -9.93 -2.33 8.47
N GLY A 183 -10.77 -1.43 7.98
CA GLY A 183 -12.06 -1.11 8.61
C GLY A 183 -12.92 -2.37 8.77
N PHE A 184 -13.05 -3.19 7.74
CA PHE A 184 -13.80 -4.45 7.81
C PHE A 184 -13.19 -5.42 8.85
N ILE A 185 -11.87 -5.60 8.81
CA ILE A 185 -11.12 -6.46 9.74
C ILE A 185 -11.41 -6.06 11.19
N GLU A 186 -11.32 -4.77 11.50
CA GLU A 186 -11.58 -4.24 12.84
C GLU A 186 -13.05 -4.39 13.26
N ASN A 187 -14.00 -4.13 12.36
CA ASN A 187 -15.43 -4.19 12.67
C ASN A 187 -15.91 -5.61 12.96
N GLN A 188 -15.34 -6.60 12.28
CA GLN A 188 -15.60 -8.01 12.58
C GLN A 188 -14.81 -8.51 13.81
N GLN A 189 -13.86 -7.69 14.32
CA GLN A 189 -12.90 -8.10 15.34
C GLN A 189 -12.14 -9.38 14.93
N ALA A 190 -11.84 -9.51 13.63
CA ALA A 190 -11.12 -10.64 13.07
C ALA A 190 -9.71 -10.69 13.66
N ARG A 191 -9.28 -11.86 14.14
CA ARG A 191 -7.95 -12.03 14.78
C ARG A 191 -6.92 -12.60 13.83
N THR A 192 -7.37 -13.34 12.83
CA THR A 192 -6.51 -13.93 11.80
C THR A 192 -7.00 -13.64 10.40
N VAL A 193 -6.13 -13.78 9.41
CA VAL A 193 -6.50 -13.72 7.98
C VAL A 193 -7.61 -14.71 7.66
N GLY A 194 -7.62 -15.89 8.29
CA GLY A 194 -8.69 -16.86 8.14
C GLY A 194 -10.06 -16.32 8.55
N ASP A 195 -10.15 -15.54 9.66
CA ASP A 195 -11.42 -14.97 10.12
C ASP A 195 -12.00 -14.02 9.07
N VAL A 196 -11.14 -13.29 8.37
CA VAL A 196 -11.50 -12.36 7.30
C VAL A 196 -11.96 -13.13 6.07
N LEU A 197 -11.19 -14.13 5.64
CA LEU A 197 -11.49 -14.92 4.44
C LEU A 197 -12.72 -15.82 4.61
N ALA A 198 -13.10 -16.16 5.84
CA ALA A 198 -14.31 -16.93 6.14
C ALA A 198 -15.61 -16.23 5.72
N ASN A 199 -15.56 -14.95 5.30
CA ASN A 199 -16.69 -14.22 4.73
C ASN A 199 -16.87 -14.48 3.22
N ASP A 200 -15.96 -15.19 2.55
CA ASP A 200 -16.07 -15.57 1.15
C ASP A 200 -16.44 -17.06 0.99
N ALA A 201 -17.51 -17.34 0.23
CA ALA A 201 -18.01 -18.70 0.01
C ALA A 201 -17.07 -19.59 -0.82
N SER A 202 -16.07 -19.03 -1.51
CA SER A 202 -15.03 -19.82 -2.18
C SER A 202 -13.99 -20.36 -1.20
N VAL A 203 -13.95 -19.85 0.04
CA VAL A 203 -12.97 -20.19 1.07
C VAL A 203 -13.62 -21.02 2.17
N ARG A 204 -12.88 -21.99 2.70
CA ARG A 204 -13.34 -22.82 3.83
C ARG A 204 -12.19 -23.20 4.73
N TYR A 205 -12.35 -23.11 6.04
CA TYR A 205 -11.37 -23.67 6.98
C TYR A 205 -11.20 -25.17 6.82
N VAL A 206 -9.97 -25.65 6.69
CA VAL A 206 -9.63 -27.09 6.74
C VAL A 206 -8.97 -27.47 8.07
N SER A 207 -8.51 -26.50 8.86
CA SER A 207 -8.02 -26.67 10.23
C SER A 207 -9.07 -26.28 11.28
N GLN A 208 -8.75 -26.55 12.54
CA GLN A 208 -9.58 -26.15 13.67
C GLN A 208 -9.67 -24.61 13.80
N PRO A 209 -10.88 -24.02 13.74
CA PRO A 209 -11.09 -22.63 14.11
C PRO A 209 -10.60 -22.37 15.54
N GLY A 210 -9.90 -21.26 15.76
CA GLY A 210 -9.28 -21.00 17.07
C GLY A 210 -7.93 -21.70 17.31
N GLY A 211 -7.58 -22.72 16.51
CA GLY A 211 -6.33 -23.49 16.60
C GLY A 211 -5.08 -22.74 16.10
N ILE A 212 -3.91 -23.38 16.11
CA ILE A 212 -2.63 -22.71 15.81
C ILE A 212 -2.37 -22.46 14.32
N LEU A 213 -3.24 -22.95 13.41
CA LEU A 213 -3.03 -22.94 11.95
C LEU A 213 -4.14 -22.18 11.23
N ASP A 214 -3.78 -21.22 10.37
CA ASP A 214 -4.66 -20.67 9.33
C ASP A 214 -4.53 -21.51 8.06
N ALA A 215 -5.26 -22.63 8.01
CA ALA A 215 -5.34 -23.48 6.83
C ALA A 215 -6.77 -23.47 6.29
N PHE A 216 -6.90 -23.25 4.99
CA PHE A 216 -8.18 -23.18 4.30
C PHE A 216 -8.11 -23.87 2.94
N SER A 217 -9.26 -24.12 2.33
CA SER A 217 -9.35 -24.51 0.93
C SER A 217 -9.98 -23.37 0.14
N ILE A 218 -9.43 -23.05 -1.03
CA ILE A 218 -10.04 -22.13 -2.00
C ILE A 218 -10.49 -22.96 -3.20
N ARG A 219 -11.77 -22.86 -3.59
CA ARG A 219 -12.35 -23.63 -4.69
C ARG A 219 -12.08 -25.15 -4.57
N GLY A 220 -12.03 -25.67 -3.35
CA GLY A 220 -11.77 -27.10 -3.06
C GLY A 220 -10.29 -27.51 -3.00
N PHE A 221 -9.33 -26.60 -3.19
CA PHE A 221 -7.90 -26.91 -3.08
C PHE A 221 -7.32 -26.35 -1.79
N PRO A 222 -6.60 -27.15 -0.99
CA PRO A 222 -6.01 -26.69 0.26
C PRO A 222 -4.91 -25.64 0.03
N VAL A 223 -4.83 -24.70 0.97
CA VAL A 223 -3.88 -23.59 1.12
C VAL A 223 -3.47 -23.52 2.58
N GLY A 224 -2.17 -23.38 2.85
CA GLY A 224 -1.63 -23.33 4.20
C GLY A 224 -1.61 -24.69 4.91
N ASN A 225 -1.92 -25.79 4.19
CA ASN A 225 -1.85 -27.13 4.77
C ASN A 225 -0.38 -27.56 4.88
N GLY A 226 0.11 -27.79 6.11
CA GLY A 226 1.50 -28.16 6.37
C GLY A 226 2.49 -27.01 6.59
N ASN A 227 2.00 -25.77 6.74
CA ASN A 227 2.78 -24.63 7.25
C ASN A 227 3.96 -24.20 6.38
N PHE A 228 3.76 -24.19 5.06
CA PHE A 228 4.79 -23.92 4.06
C PHE A 228 4.86 -22.45 3.58
N GLY A 229 4.22 -21.50 4.28
CA GLY A 229 4.34 -20.07 3.95
C GLY A 229 3.64 -19.64 2.67
N GLU A 230 2.44 -20.18 2.43
CA GLU A 230 1.67 -19.98 1.19
C GLU A 230 0.82 -18.70 1.17
N ILE A 231 0.74 -17.99 2.29
CA ILE A 231 0.10 -16.68 2.37
C ILE A 231 1.18 -15.63 2.08
N ALA A 232 1.01 -14.88 0.99
CA ALA A 232 1.91 -13.80 0.65
C ALA A 232 1.66 -12.58 1.54
N PHE A 233 2.74 -11.94 2.03
CA PHE A 233 2.70 -10.64 2.68
C PHE A 233 3.33 -9.61 1.73
N ASP A 234 2.61 -8.57 1.37
CA ASP A 234 3.02 -7.59 0.34
C ASP A 234 3.47 -8.22 -0.99
N GLY A 235 2.85 -9.34 -1.37
CA GLY A 235 3.17 -10.09 -2.58
C GLY A 235 4.37 -11.04 -2.45
N ILE A 236 4.95 -11.20 -1.27
CA ILE A 236 6.12 -12.06 -1.02
C ILE A 236 5.71 -13.24 -0.14
N TYR A 237 5.94 -14.46 -0.62
CA TYR A 237 5.73 -15.69 0.15
C TYR A 237 6.82 -15.90 1.21
N GLY A 238 6.46 -16.58 2.31
CA GLY A 238 7.39 -16.90 3.40
C GLY A 238 7.73 -15.75 4.36
N VAL A 239 7.19 -14.55 4.13
CA VAL A 239 7.31 -13.40 5.07
C VAL A 239 6.25 -13.45 6.15
N ALA A 240 5.01 -13.79 5.77
CA ALA A 240 3.95 -14.03 6.74
C ALA A 240 4.29 -15.23 7.64
N SER A 241 3.74 -15.21 8.86
CA SER A 241 3.80 -16.37 9.76
C SER A 241 3.27 -17.63 9.07
N ASN A 242 4.01 -18.72 9.17
CA ASN A 242 3.64 -20.03 8.60
C ASN A 242 2.49 -20.72 9.33
N TYR A 243 2.10 -20.22 10.51
CA TYR A 243 1.11 -20.81 11.39
C TYR A 243 -0.17 -19.97 11.36
N ARG A 244 -0.20 -18.94 12.18
CA ARG A 244 -1.28 -17.95 12.25
C ARG A 244 -0.80 -16.61 11.75
N VAL A 245 -1.56 -16.03 10.83
CA VAL A 245 -1.30 -14.69 10.31
C VAL A 245 -2.24 -13.73 11.03
N ALA A 246 -1.70 -13.04 12.03
CA ALA A 246 -2.48 -12.13 12.86
C ALA A 246 -2.83 -10.85 12.10
N THR A 247 -4.03 -10.33 12.33
CA THR A 247 -4.54 -9.11 11.67
C THR A 247 -4.00 -7.81 12.26
N SER A 248 -3.30 -7.86 13.40
CA SER A 248 -2.82 -6.68 14.12
C SER A 248 -1.78 -5.85 13.37
N TYR A 249 -1.16 -6.42 12.34
CA TYR A 249 -0.17 -5.75 11.48
C TYR A 249 -0.61 -5.75 10.00
N ILE A 250 -1.90 -5.98 9.72
CA ILE A 250 -2.46 -6.10 8.37
C ILE A 250 -3.44 -4.96 8.13
N GLU A 251 -3.21 -4.22 7.04
CA GLU A 251 -4.11 -3.15 6.60
C GLU A 251 -5.17 -3.64 5.59
N ARG A 252 -4.91 -4.75 4.90
CA ARG A 252 -5.84 -5.34 3.93
C ARG A 252 -5.55 -6.83 3.74
N VAL A 253 -6.62 -7.60 3.52
CA VAL A 253 -6.52 -9.00 3.06
C VAL A 253 -7.06 -9.08 1.65
N GLU A 254 -6.27 -9.61 0.73
CA GLU A 254 -6.69 -9.83 -0.66
C GLU A 254 -6.85 -11.33 -0.94
N LEU A 255 -8.02 -11.70 -1.48
CA LEU A 255 -8.32 -13.04 -1.93
C LEU A 255 -8.28 -13.07 -3.45
N ILE A 256 -7.29 -13.76 -4.00
CA ILE A 256 -7.15 -13.98 -5.44
C ILE A 256 -7.51 -15.44 -5.72
N LYS A 257 -8.51 -15.67 -6.58
CA LYS A 257 -9.07 -17.01 -6.82
C LYS A 257 -8.51 -17.61 -8.12
N GLY A 258 -7.95 -18.80 -7.98
CA GLY A 258 -7.46 -19.61 -9.11
C GLY A 258 -5.96 -19.49 -9.40
N PRO A 259 -5.45 -20.23 -10.40
CA PRO A 259 -4.03 -20.30 -10.78
C PRO A 259 -3.39 -18.98 -11.20
N THR A 260 -2.69 -18.30 -10.28
CA THR A 260 -2.05 -16.99 -10.55
C THR A 260 -0.53 -16.93 -10.48
N ALA A 261 0.23 -18.04 -10.50
CA ALA A 261 1.69 -17.98 -10.34
C ALA A 261 2.42 -17.14 -11.40
N VAL A 262 1.85 -16.98 -12.59
CA VAL A 262 2.40 -16.07 -13.61
C VAL A 262 2.32 -14.61 -13.15
N LEU A 263 1.25 -14.25 -12.43
CA LEU A 263 1.01 -12.89 -11.93
C LEU A 263 1.70 -12.65 -10.59
N THR A 264 1.57 -13.58 -9.65
CA THR A 264 1.94 -13.41 -8.23
C THR A 264 3.11 -14.27 -7.77
N GLY A 265 3.74 -15.04 -8.67
CA GLY A 265 4.77 -16.00 -8.32
C GLY A 265 4.23 -17.31 -7.73
N MET A 266 5.11 -18.31 -7.65
CA MET A 266 4.79 -19.65 -7.14
C MET A 266 4.81 -19.69 -5.61
N ALA A 267 3.69 -20.07 -4.99
CA ALA A 267 3.66 -20.38 -3.56
C ALA A 267 4.55 -21.61 -3.27
N PRO A 268 5.26 -21.68 -2.11
CA PRO A 268 6.24 -22.75 -1.85
C PRO A 268 5.70 -24.18 -1.91
N SER A 269 4.43 -24.41 -1.57
CA SER A 269 3.74 -25.72 -1.70
C SER A 269 2.80 -25.78 -2.91
N GLY A 270 2.69 -24.70 -3.70
CA GLY A 270 1.92 -24.71 -4.92
C GLY A 270 0.41 -24.58 -4.77
N SER A 271 -0.11 -24.27 -3.57
CA SER A 271 -1.54 -24.07 -3.39
C SER A 271 -2.10 -23.04 -4.36
N VAL A 272 -3.29 -23.31 -4.92
CA VAL A 272 -4.18 -22.47 -5.76
C VAL A 272 -3.53 -21.66 -6.92
N GLY A 273 -2.21 -21.51 -6.98
CA GLY A 273 -1.46 -20.61 -7.84
C GLY A 273 -0.90 -21.25 -9.09
N GLY A 274 -1.34 -22.42 -9.53
CA GLY A 274 -1.04 -22.91 -10.89
C GLY A 274 0.29 -23.62 -11.09
N GLY A 275 1.35 -23.21 -10.38
CA GLY A 275 2.62 -23.91 -10.34
C GLY A 275 2.80 -24.57 -8.98
N ILE A 276 2.90 -25.89 -8.94
CA ILE A 276 3.08 -26.65 -7.70
C ILE A 276 4.47 -27.27 -7.70
N LYS A 277 5.19 -27.16 -6.58
CA LYS A 277 6.42 -27.93 -6.38
C LYS A 277 6.09 -29.41 -6.62
N GLY A 278 6.86 -30.10 -7.47
CA GLY A 278 6.66 -31.53 -7.64
C GLY A 278 6.95 -32.28 -6.34
N ASP A 279 6.13 -33.26 -6.03
CA ASP A 279 6.32 -34.08 -4.83
C ASP A 279 7.66 -34.82 -4.88
N ILE A 280 8.16 -35.15 -3.69
CA ILE A 280 9.27 -36.06 -3.52
C ILE A 280 8.67 -37.39 -3.09
N ALA A 281 8.99 -38.47 -3.80
CA ALA A 281 8.49 -39.80 -3.46
C ALA A 281 8.78 -40.12 -1.98
N PRO A 282 7.76 -40.50 -1.20
CA PRO A 282 7.91 -40.74 0.24
C PRO A 282 8.79 -41.95 0.51
N GLY A 283 9.34 -42.04 1.73
CA GLY A 283 10.20 -43.17 2.14
C GLY A 283 9.53 -44.54 2.11
N SER A 284 8.19 -44.58 2.02
CA SER A 284 7.41 -45.81 1.85
C SER A 284 7.34 -46.33 0.41
N ALA A 285 7.75 -45.53 -0.58
CA ALA A 285 7.74 -45.90 -1.99
C ALA A 285 9.06 -46.56 -2.42
N SER A 286 9.01 -47.44 -3.42
CA SER A 286 10.22 -48.07 -3.98
C SER A 286 11.13 -47.10 -4.72
N ASN A 287 10.59 -45.96 -5.18
CA ASN A 287 11.32 -44.84 -5.77
C ASN A 287 11.52 -43.68 -4.78
N ALA A 288 11.59 -43.96 -3.47
CA ALA A 288 11.79 -42.97 -2.43
C ALA A 288 12.91 -41.96 -2.76
N GLY A 289 12.63 -40.67 -2.57
CA GLY A 289 13.57 -39.59 -2.87
C GLY A 289 13.58 -39.12 -4.32
N GLU A 290 12.85 -39.79 -5.24
CA GLU A 290 12.62 -39.27 -6.59
C GLU A 290 11.91 -37.92 -6.52
N VAL A 291 12.47 -36.91 -7.20
CA VAL A 291 11.92 -35.56 -7.25
C VAL A 291 11.16 -35.40 -8.56
N PHE A 292 9.85 -35.20 -8.48
CA PHE A 292 9.02 -35.01 -9.65
C PHE A 292 9.08 -33.57 -10.17
N ALA A 293 8.81 -33.41 -11.46
CA ALA A 293 8.67 -32.09 -12.06
C ALA A 293 7.49 -31.32 -11.43
N PRO A 294 7.54 -29.98 -11.41
CA PRO A 294 6.43 -29.16 -10.94
C PRO A 294 5.09 -29.50 -11.60
N TYR A 295 4.02 -29.58 -10.83
CA TYR A 295 2.70 -29.83 -11.40
C TYR A 295 2.17 -28.58 -12.10
N LYS A 296 1.45 -28.82 -13.19
CA LYS A 296 0.81 -27.77 -13.99
C LYS A 296 -0.70 -27.88 -13.78
N SER A 297 -1.26 -27.00 -12.96
CA SER A 297 -2.72 -26.90 -12.87
C SER A 297 -3.26 -26.15 -14.08
N ARG A 298 -4.46 -26.51 -14.53
CA ARG A 298 -5.14 -25.86 -15.66
C ARG A 298 -6.46 -25.29 -15.19
N GLN A 299 -6.71 -24.02 -15.49
CA GLN A 299 -8.00 -23.38 -15.22
C GLN A 299 -8.63 -22.88 -16.52
N TYR A 300 -9.94 -23.09 -16.64
CA TYR A 300 -10.80 -22.37 -17.56
C TYR A 300 -11.79 -21.59 -16.70
N GLU A 301 -11.96 -20.29 -16.96
CA GLU A 301 -12.92 -19.45 -16.25
C GLU A 301 -13.62 -18.51 -17.23
N VAL A 302 -14.92 -18.36 -17.05
CA VAL A 302 -15.74 -17.36 -17.74
C VAL A 302 -16.54 -16.63 -16.67
N GLY A 303 -16.65 -15.32 -16.76
CA GLY A 303 -17.36 -14.54 -15.76
C GLY A 303 -17.75 -13.17 -16.27
N ALA A 304 -18.65 -12.54 -15.53
CA ALA A 304 -19.10 -11.19 -15.74
C ALA A 304 -19.01 -10.41 -14.43
N ARG A 305 -18.69 -9.12 -14.56
CA ARG A 305 -18.66 -8.18 -13.43
C ARG A 305 -19.55 -7.01 -13.77
N PHE A 306 -20.31 -6.57 -12.78
CA PHE A 306 -21.25 -5.47 -12.90
C PHE A 306 -20.98 -4.47 -11.79
N GLY A 307 -21.12 -3.19 -12.09
CA GLY A 307 -21.04 -2.15 -11.08
C GLY A 307 -22.00 -1.01 -11.34
N GLN A 308 -22.77 -0.66 -10.33
CA GLN A 308 -23.75 0.43 -10.38
C GLN A 308 -23.95 1.00 -8.97
N GLY A 309 -23.96 2.33 -8.84
CA GLY A 309 -24.37 3.00 -7.60
C GLY A 309 -23.63 2.55 -6.34
N GLY A 310 -22.30 2.36 -6.41
CA GLY A 310 -21.49 1.90 -5.29
C GLY A 310 -21.51 0.38 -5.04
N MET A 311 -22.33 -0.36 -5.76
CA MET A 311 -22.37 -1.83 -5.74
C MET A 311 -21.43 -2.43 -6.78
N ARG A 312 -20.84 -3.57 -6.44
CA ARG A 312 -20.12 -4.48 -7.34
C ARG A 312 -20.71 -5.88 -7.23
N ALA A 313 -20.96 -6.51 -8.38
CA ALA A 313 -21.37 -7.90 -8.44
C ALA A 313 -20.44 -8.68 -9.38
N THR A 314 -20.16 -9.92 -9.02
CA THR A 314 -19.39 -10.87 -9.84
C THR A 314 -20.15 -12.17 -9.97
N VAL A 315 -20.16 -12.72 -11.18
CA VAL A 315 -20.65 -14.08 -11.45
C VAL A 315 -19.57 -14.76 -12.27
N SER A 316 -19.10 -15.93 -11.86
CA SER A 316 -18.17 -16.72 -12.68
C SER A 316 -18.46 -18.20 -12.63
N ALA A 317 -18.06 -18.89 -13.69
CA ALA A 317 -18.02 -20.33 -13.82
C ALA A 317 -16.58 -20.74 -14.09
N PHE A 318 -16.09 -21.73 -13.36
CA PHE A 318 -14.71 -22.19 -13.50
C PHE A 318 -14.61 -23.71 -13.54
N GLN A 319 -13.52 -24.18 -14.13
CA GLN A 319 -13.02 -25.54 -13.99
C GLN A 319 -11.51 -25.49 -13.75
N ILE A 320 -11.06 -26.10 -12.67
CA ILE A 320 -9.64 -26.27 -12.35
C ILE A 320 -9.33 -27.76 -12.31
N SER A 321 -8.31 -28.20 -13.06
CA SER A 321 -7.73 -29.54 -12.95
C SER A 321 -6.34 -29.42 -12.32
N LYS A 322 -6.11 -30.16 -11.23
CA LYS A 322 -4.85 -30.20 -10.49
C LYS A 322 -4.32 -31.65 -10.45
N PRO A 323 -3.15 -31.93 -11.02
CA PRO A 323 -2.47 -33.21 -10.83
C PRO A 323 -2.13 -33.44 -9.36
N ALA A 324 -2.11 -34.70 -8.94
CA ALA A 324 -1.74 -35.13 -7.59
C ALA A 324 -0.77 -36.32 -7.67
N GLY A 325 0.17 -36.37 -6.73
CA GLY A 325 1.00 -37.54 -6.50
C GLY A 325 0.25 -38.59 -5.68
N GLU A 326 0.49 -39.86 -5.98
CA GLU A 326 -0.13 -41.00 -5.32
C GLU A 326 0.79 -42.22 -5.29
N LEU A 327 0.48 -43.19 -4.42
CA LEU A 327 1.14 -44.50 -4.44
C LEU A 327 0.37 -45.45 -5.38
N ALA A 328 0.94 -45.70 -6.54
CA ALA A 328 0.47 -46.72 -7.49
C ALA A 328 1.14 -48.07 -7.16
N GLY A 329 0.56 -48.79 -6.19
CA GLY A 329 1.20 -49.97 -5.61
C GLY A 329 2.46 -49.58 -4.82
N PRO A 330 3.64 -50.17 -5.11
CA PRO A 330 4.87 -49.81 -4.40
C PRO A 330 5.55 -48.53 -4.93
N VAL A 331 5.16 -48.02 -6.10
CA VAL A 331 5.80 -46.87 -6.75
C VAL A 331 4.98 -45.61 -6.51
N PHE A 332 5.63 -44.51 -6.14
CA PHE A 332 5.00 -43.20 -6.12
C PHE A 332 4.99 -42.60 -7.53
N ALA A 333 3.84 -42.16 -8.02
CA ALA A 333 3.66 -41.61 -9.35
C ALA A 333 2.74 -40.38 -9.33
N VAL A 334 2.84 -39.55 -10.37
CA VAL A 334 2.04 -38.32 -10.54
C VAL A 334 1.02 -38.54 -11.65
N ASN A 335 0.13 -39.49 -11.43
CA ASN A 335 -0.94 -39.89 -12.35
C ASN A 335 -2.33 -39.59 -11.80
N GLY A 336 -2.43 -39.21 -10.51
CA GLY A 336 -3.66 -38.74 -9.89
C GLY A 336 -4.08 -37.35 -10.39
N GLU A 337 -5.39 -37.07 -10.34
CA GLU A 337 -5.95 -35.77 -10.70
C GLU A 337 -7.22 -35.48 -9.90
N GLN A 338 -7.28 -34.25 -9.37
CA GLN A 338 -8.50 -33.67 -8.82
C GLN A 338 -9.00 -32.56 -9.73
N ARG A 339 -10.31 -32.55 -9.98
CA ARG A 339 -10.98 -31.52 -10.76
C ARG A 339 -12.02 -30.83 -9.90
N SER A 340 -11.95 -29.50 -9.85
CA SER A 340 -12.95 -28.66 -9.21
C SER A 340 -13.68 -27.82 -10.24
N ARG A 341 -15.00 -27.96 -10.30
CA ARG A 341 -15.90 -27.15 -11.13
C ARG A 341 -16.81 -26.34 -10.23
N GLY A 342 -17.10 -25.10 -10.59
CA GLY A 342 -18.03 -24.34 -9.77
C GLY A 342 -18.63 -23.13 -10.43
N LEU A 343 -19.70 -22.65 -9.80
CA LEU A 343 -20.32 -21.36 -10.05
C LEU A 343 -20.10 -20.51 -8.80
N GLU A 344 -19.65 -19.27 -8.98
CA GLU A 344 -19.44 -18.31 -7.91
C GLU A 344 -20.27 -17.06 -8.15
N PHE A 345 -20.80 -16.53 -7.07
CA PHE A 345 -21.46 -15.25 -7.02
C PHE A 345 -20.82 -14.41 -5.91
N GLY A 346 -20.61 -13.12 -6.19
CA GLY A 346 -20.20 -12.12 -5.21
C GLY A 346 -21.02 -10.85 -5.39
N LEU A 347 -21.38 -10.20 -4.29
CA LEU A 347 -22.07 -8.92 -4.27
C LEU A 347 -21.57 -8.10 -3.08
N TYR A 348 -21.07 -6.91 -3.35
CA TYR A 348 -20.38 -6.08 -2.37
C TYR A 348 -20.75 -4.61 -2.58
N GLY A 349 -20.88 -3.86 -1.49
CA GLY A 349 -20.98 -2.41 -1.54
C GLY A 349 -22.12 -1.84 -0.69
N GLU A 350 -22.60 -0.67 -1.10
CA GLU A 350 -23.57 0.13 -0.35
C GLU A 350 -24.81 0.41 -1.21
N PRO A 351 -25.85 -0.45 -1.16
CA PRO A 351 -27.05 -0.26 -1.99
C PRO A 351 -27.86 0.98 -1.60
N ALA A 352 -27.71 1.46 -0.37
CA ALA A 352 -28.29 2.68 0.16
C ALA A 352 -27.30 3.31 1.14
N GLY A 353 -27.30 4.64 1.29
CA GLY A 353 -26.30 5.39 2.09
C GLY A 353 -26.19 5.06 3.58
N ASN A 354 -26.95 4.08 4.07
CA ASN A 354 -26.96 3.59 5.44
C ASN A 354 -26.93 2.05 5.54
N VAL A 355 -26.86 1.33 4.42
CA VAL A 355 -26.85 -0.14 4.38
C VAL A 355 -25.63 -0.60 3.59
N ARG A 356 -24.85 -1.51 4.15
CA ARG A 356 -23.71 -2.14 3.46
C ARG A 356 -23.95 -3.63 3.38
N LEU A 357 -23.66 -4.21 2.21
CA LEU A 357 -23.87 -5.62 1.93
C LEU A 357 -22.58 -6.29 1.49
N LEU A 358 -22.38 -7.51 1.99
CA LEU A 358 -21.33 -8.41 1.58
C LEU A 358 -21.95 -9.80 1.43
N ALA A 359 -22.10 -10.28 0.21
CA ALA A 359 -22.70 -11.56 -0.06
C ALA A 359 -21.83 -12.36 -1.03
N SER A 360 -21.65 -13.64 -0.75
CA SER A 360 -20.98 -14.56 -1.65
C SER A 360 -21.64 -15.93 -1.60
N ALA A 361 -21.65 -16.63 -2.73
CA ALA A 361 -22.12 -18.00 -2.83
C ALA A 361 -21.24 -18.78 -3.79
N ALA A 362 -20.99 -20.06 -3.47
CA ALA A 362 -20.21 -20.95 -4.30
C ALA A 362 -20.92 -22.31 -4.38
N LEU A 363 -21.24 -22.73 -5.61
CA LEU A 363 -21.63 -24.10 -5.94
C LEU A 363 -20.40 -24.83 -6.45
N LEU A 364 -20.07 -25.97 -5.87
CA LEU A 364 -18.82 -26.67 -6.13
C LEU A 364 -19.05 -28.16 -6.40
N ASP A 365 -18.41 -28.66 -7.45
CA ASP A 365 -18.20 -30.08 -7.75
C ASP A 365 -16.70 -30.33 -7.78
N ALA A 366 -16.15 -30.75 -6.64
CA ALA A 366 -14.77 -31.19 -6.52
C ALA A 366 -14.73 -32.71 -6.54
N THR A 367 -14.18 -33.29 -7.60
CA THR A 367 -14.18 -34.72 -7.89
C THR A 367 -12.77 -35.23 -8.21
N ILE A 368 -12.44 -36.43 -7.75
CA ILE A 368 -11.23 -37.16 -8.14
C ILE A 368 -11.46 -37.76 -9.54
N THR A 369 -10.72 -37.29 -10.55
CA THR A 369 -10.89 -37.71 -11.95
C THR A 369 -9.93 -38.80 -12.37
N ARG A 370 -8.77 -38.90 -11.71
CA ARG A 370 -7.80 -39.96 -11.90
C ARG A 370 -7.19 -40.31 -10.55
N ASP A 371 -7.01 -41.60 -10.32
CA ASP A 371 -6.40 -42.16 -9.12
C ASP A 371 -5.98 -43.61 -9.42
N ALA A 372 -4.98 -44.12 -8.72
CA ALA A 372 -4.49 -45.48 -8.83
C ALA A 372 -5.50 -46.46 -8.22
N ASP A 373 -6.25 -46.04 -7.20
CA ASP A 373 -7.40 -46.78 -6.68
C ASP A 373 -8.65 -46.45 -7.51
N ALA A 374 -9.09 -47.40 -8.33
CA ALA A 374 -10.31 -47.24 -9.12
C ALA A 374 -11.57 -46.99 -8.27
N GLY A 375 -11.56 -47.34 -6.97
CA GLY A 375 -12.66 -47.10 -6.04
C GLY A 375 -12.85 -45.62 -5.65
N THR A 376 -11.80 -44.80 -5.76
CA THR A 376 -11.81 -43.37 -5.41
C THR A 376 -12.13 -42.48 -6.61
N VAL A 377 -12.01 -43.00 -7.84
CA VAL A 377 -12.37 -42.26 -9.06
C VAL A 377 -13.87 -41.92 -9.07
N ALA A 378 -14.19 -40.71 -9.52
CA ALA A 378 -15.53 -40.12 -9.52
C ALA A 378 -16.12 -39.85 -8.11
N ARG A 379 -15.31 -39.96 -7.05
CA ARG A 379 -15.69 -39.56 -5.69
C ARG A 379 -15.44 -38.08 -5.47
N SER A 380 -16.25 -37.47 -4.62
CA SER A 380 -16.05 -36.11 -4.14
C SER A 380 -14.79 -36.01 -3.28
N VAL A 381 -14.06 -34.91 -3.45
CA VAL A 381 -12.88 -34.59 -2.62
C VAL A 381 -13.32 -34.39 -1.16
N ILE A 382 -12.54 -34.95 -0.22
CA ILE A 382 -12.78 -34.81 1.22
C ILE A 382 -12.87 -33.33 1.59
N GLY A 383 -13.87 -32.99 2.43
CA GLY A 383 -14.02 -31.65 2.96
C GLY A 383 -14.43 -30.60 1.93
N ALA A 384 -14.77 -30.96 0.68
CA ALA A 384 -15.31 -30.03 -0.30
C ALA A 384 -16.85 -30.00 -0.23
N PRO A 385 -17.47 -28.91 0.28
CA PRO A 385 -18.93 -28.78 0.31
C PRO A 385 -19.47 -28.45 -1.08
N SER A 386 -20.66 -28.95 -1.41
CA SER A 386 -21.28 -28.67 -2.71
C SER A 386 -21.89 -27.26 -2.83
N LEU A 387 -22.23 -26.65 -1.69
CA LEU A 387 -22.78 -25.30 -1.61
C LEU A 387 -22.22 -24.59 -0.38
N GLN A 388 -21.75 -23.36 -0.57
CA GLN A 388 -21.42 -22.42 0.49
C GLN A 388 -22.12 -21.09 0.24
N VAL A 389 -22.61 -20.45 1.29
CA VAL A 389 -23.26 -19.13 1.23
C VAL A 389 -22.85 -18.31 2.43
N ASN A 390 -22.33 -17.11 2.18
CA ASN A 390 -22.03 -16.13 3.20
C ASN A 390 -22.78 -14.84 2.88
N LEU A 391 -23.56 -14.36 3.84
CA LEU A 391 -24.32 -13.12 3.73
C LEU A 391 -23.98 -12.24 4.92
N GLY A 392 -23.64 -10.99 4.67
CA GLY A 392 -23.32 -9.99 5.66
C GLY A 392 -24.03 -8.70 5.34
N ALA A 393 -24.59 -8.07 6.36
CA ALA A 393 -25.19 -6.76 6.27
C ALA A 393 -24.77 -5.89 7.45
N GLU A 394 -24.47 -4.62 7.18
CA GLU A 394 -24.40 -3.58 8.20
C GLU A 394 -25.47 -2.52 7.92
N TRP A 395 -26.03 -1.96 8.98
CA TRP A 395 -27.03 -0.92 8.91
C TRP A 395 -26.77 0.17 9.94
N ASP A 396 -26.66 1.42 9.47
CA ASP A 396 -26.58 2.58 10.35
C ASP A 396 -27.98 2.97 10.83
N ALA A 397 -28.17 2.88 12.15
CA ALA A 397 -29.44 3.11 12.80
C ALA A 397 -29.73 4.61 12.87
N ALA A 398 -30.69 5.07 12.05
CA ALA A 398 -31.04 6.49 11.97
C ALA A 398 -31.52 7.09 13.30
N TRP A 399 -32.09 6.27 14.20
CA TRP A 399 -32.58 6.70 15.51
C TRP A 399 -31.49 6.91 16.55
N LEU A 400 -30.26 6.42 16.31
CA LEU A 400 -29.13 6.62 17.22
C LEU A 400 -27.86 6.89 16.40
N PRO A 401 -27.58 8.17 16.08
CA PRO A 401 -26.42 8.55 15.28
C PRO A 401 -25.11 7.95 15.83
N GLY A 402 -24.33 7.33 14.96
CA GLY A 402 -23.08 6.63 15.31
C GLY A 402 -23.25 5.13 15.58
N LEU A 403 -24.48 4.62 15.74
CA LEU A 403 -24.76 3.19 15.89
C LEU A 403 -24.86 2.50 14.52
N THR A 404 -24.05 1.47 14.33
CA THR A 404 -24.17 0.49 13.25
C THR A 404 -24.53 -0.86 13.86
N LEU A 405 -25.58 -1.51 13.34
CA LEU A 405 -25.90 -2.91 13.63
C LEU A 405 -25.40 -3.79 12.49
N SER A 406 -24.92 -4.99 12.80
CA SER A 406 -24.45 -5.94 11.80
C SER A 406 -24.99 -7.34 12.03
N GLY A 407 -25.17 -8.09 10.95
CA GLY A 407 -25.54 -9.49 10.98
C GLY A 407 -24.84 -10.26 9.87
N THR A 408 -24.32 -11.43 10.21
CA THR A 408 -23.71 -12.35 9.24
C THR A 408 -24.33 -13.73 9.34
N LEU A 409 -24.58 -14.35 8.20
CA LEU A 409 -25.03 -15.72 8.06
C LEU A 409 -24.00 -16.48 7.22
N ALA A 410 -23.52 -17.60 7.74
CA ALA A 410 -22.66 -18.53 7.02
C ALA A 410 -23.36 -19.89 6.93
N TYR A 411 -23.41 -20.46 5.72
CA TYR A 411 -23.93 -21.79 5.46
C TYR A 411 -22.88 -22.61 4.71
N THR A 412 -22.67 -23.84 5.19
CA THR A 412 -21.82 -24.83 4.54
C THR A 412 -22.62 -26.12 4.37
N GLY A 413 -22.67 -26.62 3.13
CA GLY A 413 -23.34 -27.86 2.77
C GLY A 413 -22.66 -29.10 3.35
N ARG A 414 -23.26 -30.26 3.09
CA ARG A 414 -22.72 -31.58 3.48
C ARG A 414 -21.33 -31.80 2.87
N GLN A 415 -20.45 -32.45 3.62
CA GLN A 415 -19.07 -32.75 3.22
C GLN A 415 -18.73 -34.19 3.53
N TYR A 416 -17.96 -34.86 2.67
CA TYR A 416 -17.43 -36.18 2.97
C TYR A 416 -16.16 -36.09 3.81
N VAL A 417 -15.97 -37.06 4.70
CA VAL A 417 -14.78 -37.16 5.57
C VAL A 417 -13.80 -38.25 5.12
N ASP A 418 -14.22 -39.11 4.18
CA ASP A 418 -13.43 -40.20 3.63
C ASP A 418 -13.44 -40.19 2.09
N GLN A 419 -12.40 -40.78 1.49
CA GLN A 419 -12.25 -40.85 0.03
C GLN A 419 -13.29 -41.77 -0.61
N ALA A 420 -13.75 -42.81 0.11
CA ALA A 420 -14.81 -43.70 -0.34
C ALA A 420 -16.19 -43.02 -0.40
N ASN A 421 -16.33 -41.84 0.20
CA ASN A 421 -17.59 -41.09 0.37
C ASN A 421 -18.68 -41.91 1.09
N THR A 422 -18.29 -42.66 2.11
CA THR A 422 -19.23 -43.45 2.95
C THR A 422 -19.65 -42.72 4.21
N GLN A 423 -18.86 -41.74 4.64
CA GLN A 423 -19.14 -40.93 5.82
C GLN A 423 -19.17 -39.44 5.48
N SER A 424 -20.13 -38.72 6.06
CA SER A 424 -20.31 -37.30 5.78
C SER A 424 -20.68 -36.49 7.03
N LEU A 425 -20.25 -35.23 7.05
CA LEU A 425 -20.73 -34.23 7.99
C LEU A 425 -22.02 -33.59 7.48
N PRO A 426 -23.02 -33.39 8.34
CA PRO A 426 -24.23 -32.67 7.96
C PRO A 426 -23.91 -31.20 7.63
N ALA A 427 -24.77 -30.60 6.80
CA ALA A 427 -24.73 -29.17 6.57
C ALA A 427 -25.00 -28.38 7.86
N TRP A 428 -24.48 -27.16 7.94
CA TRP A 428 -24.68 -26.29 9.09
C TRP A 428 -24.89 -24.83 8.67
N THR A 429 -25.57 -24.08 9.53
CA THR A 429 -25.76 -22.64 9.41
C THR A 429 -25.34 -21.97 10.71
N ARG A 430 -24.54 -20.91 10.61
CA ARG A 430 -24.15 -20.05 11.72
C ARG A 430 -24.69 -18.64 11.47
N VAL A 431 -25.20 -18.02 12.53
CA VAL A 431 -25.60 -16.61 12.53
C VAL A 431 -24.81 -15.89 13.60
N ASP A 432 -24.23 -14.75 13.22
CA ASP A 432 -23.49 -13.86 14.09
C ASP A 432 -24.14 -12.48 14.05
N LEU A 433 -24.08 -11.74 15.17
CA LEU A 433 -24.64 -10.41 15.30
C LEU A 433 -23.60 -9.47 15.89
N GLY A 434 -23.59 -8.22 15.44
CA GLY A 434 -22.70 -7.20 15.96
C GLY A 434 -23.36 -5.84 16.13
N ALA A 435 -22.73 -5.01 16.95
CA ALA A 435 -23.04 -3.62 17.12
C ALA A 435 -21.74 -2.82 17.23
N ARG A 436 -21.67 -1.70 16.51
CA ARG A 436 -20.58 -0.74 16.59
C ARG A 436 -21.16 0.62 16.93
N TYR A 437 -20.57 1.30 17.90
CA TYR A 437 -20.99 2.65 18.28
C TYR A 437 -19.81 3.62 18.24
N ARG A 438 -19.89 4.62 17.37
CA ARG A 438 -18.93 5.72 17.26
C ARG A 438 -19.45 6.91 18.06
N ILE A 439 -18.67 7.33 19.05
CA ILE A 439 -19.01 8.42 19.97
C ILE A 439 -17.76 9.22 20.32
N THR A 440 -17.91 10.49 20.67
CA THR A 440 -16.84 11.27 21.28
C THR A 440 -16.94 11.16 22.80
N MET A 441 -15.95 10.53 23.44
CA MET A 441 -15.89 10.35 24.89
C MET A 441 -14.68 11.11 25.43
N ALA A 442 -14.89 12.02 26.40
CA ALA A 442 -13.83 12.87 26.95
C ALA A 442 -13.02 13.64 25.88
N GLY A 443 -13.69 14.10 24.81
CA GLY A 443 -13.06 14.83 23.71
C GLY A 443 -12.26 13.96 22.73
N LYS A 444 -12.32 12.63 22.86
CA LYS A 444 -11.65 11.68 21.97
C LYS A 444 -12.65 10.85 21.19
N ASP A 445 -12.40 10.67 19.90
CA ASP A 445 -13.18 9.76 19.08
C ASP A 445 -12.99 8.33 19.55
N THR A 446 -14.11 7.70 19.92
CA THR A 446 -14.15 6.37 20.53
C THR A 446 -15.08 5.48 19.73
N THR A 447 -14.59 4.30 19.34
CA THR A 447 -15.39 3.27 18.69
C THR A 447 -15.53 2.07 19.61
N LEU A 448 -16.74 1.82 20.09
CA LEU A 448 -17.09 0.63 20.85
C LEU A 448 -17.61 -0.45 19.89
N ARG A 449 -17.17 -1.70 20.07
CA ARG A 449 -17.61 -2.84 19.27
C ARG A 449 -18.05 -3.99 20.18
N LEU A 450 -19.18 -4.59 19.82
CA LEU A 450 -19.74 -5.79 20.44
C LEU A 450 -20.04 -6.77 19.31
N TYR A 451 -19.54 -8.00 19.40
CA TYR A 451 -19.78 -9.02 18.38
C TYR A 451 -20.07 -10.36 19.05
N LEU A 452 -21.23 -10.94 18.74
CA LEU A 452 -21.67 -12.24 19.23
C LEU A 452 -21.65 -13.24 18.06
N ARG A 453 -20.62 -14.08 18.05
CA ARG A 453 -20.47 -15.20 17.11
C ARG A 453 -21.30 -16.39 17.58
N ASN A 454 -21.91 -17.11 16.62
CA ASN A 454 -22.73 -18.30 16.85
C ASN A 454 -23.87 -18.03 17.86
N VAL A 455 -24.74 -17.07 17.53
CA VAL A 455 -25.84 -16.61 18.40
C VAL A 455 -26.72 -17.76 18.89
N PHE A 456 -26.93 -18.79 18.07
CA PHE A 456 -27.75 -19.95 18.42
C PHE A 456 -27.01 -21.09 19.13
N ASP A 457 -25.72 -20.90 19.46
CA ASP A 457 -24.85 -21.90 20.11
C ASP A 457 -24.92 -23.29 19.42
N ARG A 458 -24.93 -23.28 18.09
CA ARG A 458 -24.96 -24.50 17.30
C ARG A 458 -23.64 -25.24 17.48
N ARG A 459 -23.73 -26.55 17.74
CA ARG A 459 -22.59 -27.47 17.73
C ARG A 459 -22.52 -28.12 16.37
N TYR A 460 -21.40 -27.95 15.69
CA TYR A 460 -21.19 -28.46 14.34
C TYR A 460 -19.72 -28.75 14.10
N TRP A 461 -19.44 -29.54 13.07
CA TRP A 461 -18.09 -29.78 12.58
C TRP A 461 -17.76 -28.69 11.55
N ALA A 462 -16.86 -27.79 11.92
CA ALA A 462 -16.48 -26.63 11.10
C ALA A 462 -15.45 -26.98 10.03
N ALA A 463 -14.61 -27.98 10.30
CA ALA A 463 -13.57 -28.39 9.36
C ALA A 463 -13.37 -29.90 9.26
N VAL A 464 -12.91 -30.28 8.07
CA VAL A 464 -12.38 -31.59 7.70
C VAL A 464 -11.09 -31.32 6.94
N ASP A 465 -9.98 -31.89 7.36
CA ASP A 465 -8.74 -31.83 6.58
C ASP A 465 -8.72 -32.91 5.48
N SER A 466 -7.70 -32.88 4.62
CA SER A 466 -7.56 -33.85 3.52
C SER A 466 -7.34 -35.30 3.97
N TYR A 467 -7.09 -35.53 5.27
CA TYR A 467 -6.87 -36.84 5.89
C TYR A 467 -8.09 -37.31 6.71
N GLY A 468 -9.20 -36.56 6.70
CA GLY A 468 -10.42 -36.87 7.44
C GLY A 468 -10.41 -36.41 8.90
N GLY A 469 -9.40 -35.64 9.32
CA GLY A 469 -9.34 -35.02 10.64
C GLY A 469 -10.45 -33.97 10.81
N LEU A 470 -11.20 -34.07 11.91
CA LEU A 470 -12.37 -33.24 12.16
C LEU A 470 -12.08 -32.13 13.16
N ALA A 471 -12.68 -30.95 12.94
CA ALA A 471 -12.64 -29.87 13.91
C ALA A 471 -14.02 -29.34 14.26
N ILE A 472 -14.21 -29.08 15.55
CA ILE A 472 -15.45 -28.54 16.11
C ILE A 472 -15.49 -27.02 15.86
N GLY A 473 -16.67 -26.51 15.51
CA GLY A 473 -16.91 -25.07 15.39
C GLY A 473 -16.85 -24.36 16.73
N GLU A 474 -16.49 -23.08 16.71
CA GLU A 474 -16.45 -22.27 17.92
C GLU A 474 -17.82 -22.19 18.58
N PRO A 475 -17.90 -22.31 19.91
CA PRO A 475 -19.15 -22.12 20.65
C PRO A 475 -19.59 -20.65 20.55
N ARG A 476 -20.77 -20.35 21.09
CA ARG A 476 -21.20 -18.96 21.25
C ARG A 476 -20.10 -18.13 21.93
N THR A 477 -19.63 -17.10 21.25
CA THR A 477 -18.49 -16.29 21.70
C THR A 477 -18.84 -14.81 21.64
N LEU A 478 -18.75 -14.13 22.78
CA LEU A 478 -18.93 -12.68 22.87
C LEU A 478 -17.57 -11.99 22.83
N MET A 479 -17.42 -11.04 21.92
CA MET A 479 -16.24 -10.19 21.79
C MET A 479 -16.64 -8.74 22.04
N MET A 480 -15.78 -8.02 22.75
CA MET A 480 -15.94 -6.61 23.06
C MET A 480 -14.60 -5.90 22.83
N SER A 481 -14.62 -4.73 22.21
CA SER A 481 -13.44 -3.88 22.11
C SER A 481 -13.79 -2.39 22.11
N ALA A 482 -12.79 -1.57 22.43
CA ALA A 482 -12.85 -0.12 22.33
C ALA A 482 -11.57 0.38 21.66
N THR A 483 -11.72 1.25 20.66
CA THR A 483 -10.61 2.00 20.05
C THR A 483 -10.80 3.47 20.41
N VAL A 484 -9.78 4.11 20.97
CA VAL A 484 -9.82 5.52 21.39
C VAL A 484 -8.75 6.29 20.63
N GLY A 485 -9.12 7.40 19.98
CA GLY A 485 -8.18 8.30 19.31
C GLY A 485 -7.28 9.03 20.32
N PHE A 486 -5.99 9.16 20.00
CA PHE A 486 -4.99 9.77 20.88
C PHE A 486 -4.84 11.27 20.75
#